data_AF-A0A6P6BZ60-F1
#
_entry.id   AF-A0A6P6BZ60-F1
#
_cell.length_a   1.000
_cell.length_b   1.000
_cell.length_c   1.000
_cell.angle_alpha   90.00
_cell.angle_beta   90.00
_cell.angle_gamma   90.00
#
_symmetry.space_group_name_H-M   'P 1'
#
loop_
_entity.id
_entity.type
_entity.pdbx_description
1 polymer ?
#
loop_
_entity_poly.entity_id
_entity_poly.type
_entity_poly.pdbx_seq_one_letter_code
_entity_poly.pdbx_strand_id
1 'polypeptide(L)' 'MSVDKAELCGSLLTWLQTFHVPSPCTRPQELSSGLAIANVLNQIDPSWFNEAWLQRISEDPGPNWRLKVTGGLDWGTD' A
#
# COMPACT_ATOMS: atom_id res chain seq x y z
N MET A 1 16.16 22.45 -1.20
CA MET A 1 16.11 21.55 -0.03
C MET A 1 15.58 20.23 -0.54
N SER A 2 16.41 19.19 -0.65
CA SER A 2 15.90 17.84 -0.94
C SER A 2 15.31 17.31 0.36
N VAL A 3 14.03 16.97 0.36
CA VAL A 3 13.43 16.25 1.48
C VAL A 3 14.07 14.87 1.54
N ASP A 4 14.52 14.47 2.72
CA ASP A 4 15.03 13.13 2.94
C ASP A 4 13.86 12.14 2.81
N LYS A 5 14.07 11.09 2.02
CA LYS A 5 13.01 10.11 1.73
C LYS A 5 12.62 9.32 2.98
N ALA A 6 13.56 9.06 3.89
CA ALA A 6 13.28 8.37 5.13
C ALA A 6 12.48 9.25 6.09
N GLU A 7 12.81 10.55 6.18
CA GLU A 7 12.03 11.53 6.95
C GLU A 7 10.59 11.66 6.43
N LEU A 8 10.41 11.71 5.10
CA LEU A 8 9.09 11.75 4.48
C LEU A 8 8.29 10.47 4.79
N CYS A 9 8.92 9.30 4.63
CA CYS A 9 8.30 8.02 4.96
C CYS A 9 7.89 7.95 6.44
N GLY A 10 8.72 8.45 7.36
CA GLY A 10 8.40 8.52 8.78
C GLY A 10 7.16 9.39 9.04
N SER A 11 7.13 10.59 8.45
CA SER A 11 6.01 11.53 8.62
C SER A 11 4.69 10.98 8.07
N LEU A 12 4.72 10.33 6.91
CA LEU A 12 3.55 9.69 6.31
C LEU A 12 3.07 8.48 7.12
N LEU A 13 3.99 7.71 7.69
CA LEU A 13 3.66 6.58 8.57
C LEU A 13 2.95 7.05 9.83
N THR A 14 3.42 8.14 10.45
CA THR A 14 2.74 8.76 11.60
C THR A 14 1.35 9.24 11.22
N TRP A 15 1.17 9.84 10.03
CA TRP A 15 -0.14 10.23 9.55
C TRP A 15 -1.09 9.03 9.35
N LEU A 16 -0.63 7.94 8.75
CA LEU A 16 -1.43 6.71 8.57
C LEU A 16 -1.91 6.12 9.90
N GLN A 17 -1.10 6.20 10.96
CA GLN A 17 -1.46 5.67 12.29
C GLN A 17 -2.66 6.39 12.92
N THR A 18 -2.98 7.62 12.50
CA THR A 18 -4.13 8.38 13.01
C THR A 18 -5.48 7.76 12.64
N PHE A 19 -5.52 6.85 11.65
CA PHE A 19 -6.73 6.18 11.20
C PHE A 19 -7.08 4.91 11.99
N HIS A 20 -6.21 4.50 12.93
CA HIS A 20 -6.44 3.34 13.82
C HIS A 20 -6.90 2.07 13.06
N VAL A 21 -6.31 1.80 11.90
CA VAL A 21 -6.70 0.65 11.07
C VAL A 21 -6.39 -0.69 11.76
N PRO A 22 -7.17 -1.76 11.47
CA PRO A 22 -6.98 -3.08 12.11
C PRO A 22 -5.64 -3.73 11.80
N SER A 23 -5.04 -3.38 10.65
CA SER A 23 -3.78 -3.94 10.19
C SER A 23 -2.58 -3.21 10.82
N PRO A 24 -1.50 -3.91 11.20
CA PRO A 24 -0.28 -3.28 11.72
C PRO A 24 0.25 -2.21 10.74
N CYS A 25 0.49 -1.00 11.23
CA CYS A 25 1.03 0.13 10.45
C CYS A 25 2.13 0.88 11.24
N THR A 26 2.90 0.14 12.05
CA THR A 26 3.93 0.68 12.93
C THR A 26 5.31 0.73 12.29
N ARG A 27 5.56 -0.08 11.26
CA ARG A 27 6.81 -0.10 10.51
C ARG A 27 6.56 -0.05 9.01
N PRO A 28 7.46 0.55 8.20
CA PRO A 28 7.31 0.58 6.74
C PRO A 28 7.13 -0.81 6.11
N GLN A 29 7.76 -1.84 6.69
CA GLN A 29 7.64 -3.22 6.22
C GLN A 29 6.22 -3.75 6.32
N GLU A 30 5.44 -3.31 7.31
CA GLU A 30 4.05 -3.74 7.51
C GLU A 30 3.11 -3.15 6.45
N LEU A 31 3.51 -2.06 5.78
CA LEU A 31 2.78 -1.48 4.65
C LEU A 31 3.00 -2.24 3.33
N SER A 32 3.93 -3.19 3.27
CA SER A 32 4.34 -3.85 2.02
C SER A 32 3.23 -4.67 1.36
N SER A 33 2.25 -5.15 2.13
CA SER A 33 1.08 -5.86 1.60
C SER A 33 0.06 -4.91 0.95
N GLY A 34 0.15 -3.61 1.21
CA GLY A 34 -0.85 -2.62 0.79
C GLY A 34 -2.16 -2.68 1.58
N LEU A 35 -2.37 -3.67 2.44
CA LEU A 35 -3.63 -3.87 3.17
C LEU A 35 -3.92 -2.72 4.14
N ALA A 36 -2.93 -2.28 4.92
CA ALA A 36 -3.07 -1.15 5.82
C ALA A 36 -3.45 0.13 5.06
N ILE A 37 -2.81 0.39 3.91
CA ILE A 37 -3.09 1.54 3.07
C ILE A 37 -4.50 1.45 2.47
N ALA A 38 -4.91 0.28 2.00
CA ALA A 38 -6.24 0.05 1.45
C ALA A 38 -7.34 0.31 2.48
N ASN A 39 -7.14 -0.16 3.72
CA ASN A 39 -8.07 0.12 4.82
C ASN A 39 -8.17 1.62 5.14
N VAL A 40 -7.05 2.36 5.12
CA VAL A 40 -7.08 3.82 5.28
C VAL A 40 -7.85 4.49 4.15
N LEU A 41 -7.64 4.08 2.90
CA LEU A 41 -8.35 4.64 1.74
C LEU A 41 -9.87 4.41 1.83
N ASN A 42 -10.29 3.22 2.29
CA ASN A 42 -11.70 2.94 2.57
C ASN A 42 -12.29 3.86 3.66
N GLN A 43 -11.53 4.23 4.69
CA GLN A 43 -12.00 5.20 5.67
C GLN A 43 -12.11 6.62 5.11
N ILE A 44 -11.24 7.00 4.18
CA ILE A 44 -11.24 8.33 3.55
C ILE A 44 -12.42 8.49 2.59
N ASP A 45 -12.66 7.51 1.73
CA ASP A 45 -13.78 7.51 0.79
C ASP A 45 -14.33 6.09 0.59
N PRO A 46 -15.29 5.66 1.42
CA PRO A 46 -15.87 4.32 1.33
C PRO A 46 -16.75 4.14 0.09
N SER A 47 -17.22 5.22 -0.53
CA SER A 47 -18.04 5.15 -1.74
C SER A 47 -17.21 4.64 -2.94
N TRP A 48 -15.95 5.08 -2.99
CA TRP A 48 -15.00 4.68 -4.01
C TRP A 48 -14.25 3.39 -3.63
N PHE A 49 -13.63 3.38 -2.44
CA PHE A 49 -12.79 2.29 -1.95
C PHE A 49 -13.60 1.28 -1.15
N ASN A 50 -14.68 0.75 -1.71
CA ASN A 50 -15.63 -0.13 -1.02
C ASN A 50 -15.08 -1.55 -0.72
N GLU A 51 -15.87 -2.37 -0.03
CA GLU A 51 -15.50 -3.75 0.32
C GLU A 51 -15.11 -4.60 -0.90
N ALA A 52 -15.83 -4.47 -2.03
CA ALA A 52 -15.50 -5.21 -3.25
C ALA A 52 -14.15 -4.77 -3.85
N TRP A 53 -13.74 -3.53 -3.63
CA TRP A 53 -12.40 -3.06 -3.96
C TRP A 53 -11.35 -3.62 -2.98
N LEU A 54 -11.62 -3.58 -1.68
CA LEU A 54 -10.72 -4.11 -0.64
C LEU A 54 -10.40 -5.60 -0.84
N GLN A 55 -11.39 -6.42 -1.23
CA GLN A 55 -11.20 -7.85 -1.48
C GLN A 55 -10.21 -8.18 -2.60
N ARG A 56 -9.85 -7.20 -3.45
CA ARG A 56 -8.83 -7.37 -4.50
C ARG A 56 -7.41 -7.15 -4.00
N ILE A 57 -7.23 -6.57 -2.81
CA ILE A 57 -5.93 -6.35 -2.19
C ILE A 57 -5.54 -7.64 -1.46
N SER A 58 -4.49 -8.32 -1.93
CA SER A 58 -4.06 -9.60 -1.37
C SER A 58 -3.32 -9.41 -0.05
N GLU A 59 -3.68 -10.20 0.98
CA GLU A 59 -2.89 -10.34 2.21
C GLU A 59 -1.60 -11.15 2.00
N ASP A 60 -1.58 -11.98 0.96
CA ASP A 60 -0.42 -12.79 0.57
C ASP A 60 0.19 -12.19 -0.71
N PRO A 61 1.17 -11.28 -0.59
CA PRO A 61 2.02 -10.94 -1.71
C PRO A 61 2.98 -12.12 -1.86
N GLY A 62 2.49 -13.24 -2.41
CA GLY A 62 3.30 -14.41 -2.64
C GLY A 62 4.63 -14.03 -3.30
N PRO A 63 5.69 -14.85 -3.18
CA PRO A 63 7.09 -14.47 -3.46
C PRO A 63 7.34 -13.81 -4.84
N ASN A 64 6.40 -13.94 -5.78
CA ASN A 64 6.38 -13.36 -7.12
C ASN A 64 5.80 -11.93 -7.23
N TRP A 65 5.38 -11.26 -6.16
CA TRP A 65 4.80 -9.91 -6.29
C TRP A 65 5.80 -8.90 -6.87
N ARG A 66 7.09 -9.04 -6.54
CA ARG A 66 8.17 -8.25 -7.13
C ARG A 66 8.24 -8.47 -8.64
N LEU A 67 8.15 -9.71 -9.11
CA LEU A 67 8.13 -10.02 -10.55
C LEU A 67 6.92 -9.39 -11.26
N LYS A 68 5.74 -9.37 -10.63
CA LYS A 68 4.55 -8.70 -11.18
C LYS A 68 4.68 -7.17 -11.26
N VAL A 69 5.39 -6.54 -10.31
CA VAL A 69 5.55 -5.07 -10.26
C VAL A 69 6.68 -4.58 -11.18
N THR A 70 7.74 -5.37 -11.39
CA THR A 70 8.89 -4.98 -12.22
C THR A 70 9.08 -5.74 -13.54
N GLY A 71 8.25 -6.73 -13.89
CA GLY A 71 8.45 -7.50 -15.13
C GLY A 71 7.19 -8.23 -15.61
N GLY A 72 6.37 -7.54 -16.39
CA GLY A 72 5.20 -8.12 -17.05
C GLY A 72 4.56 -7.23 -18.12
N LEU A 73 5.26 -6.20 -18.58
CA LEU A 73 4.98 -5.55 -19.85
C LEU A 73 6.14 -5.93 -20.77
N ASP A 74 6.00 -7.09 -21.41
CA ASP A 74 6.60 -7.28 -22.72
C ASP A 74 5.95 -6.22 -23.61
N TRP A 75 6.58 -5.06 -23.69
CA TRP A 75 6.28 -4.08 -24.72
C TRP A 75 6.63 -4.78 -26.01
N GLY A 76 5.60 -5.28 -26.71
CA GLY A 76 5.74 -5.95 -27.99
C GLY A 76 6.70 -5.19 -28.88
N THR A 77 7.89 -5.75 -29.04
CA THR A 77 8.76 -5.48 -30.18
C THR A 77 8.26 -6.37 -31.30
N ASP A 78 7.36 -5.81 -32.12
CA ASP A 78 7.54 -5.93 -33.57
C ASP A 78 8.83 -5.20 -33.98
#